data_AF-B5E9J5-F1
#
_entry.id   AF-B5E9J5-F1
#
_cell.length_a   1.000
_cell.length_b   1.000
_cell.length_c   1.000
_cell.angle_alpha   90.00
_cell.angle_beta   90.00
_cell.angle_gamma   90.00
#
_symmetry.space_group_name_H-M   'P 1'
#
loop_
_entity.id
_entity.type
_entity.pdbx_description
1 polymer ?
#
loop_
_entity_poly.entity_id
_entity_poly.type
_entity_poly.pdbx_seq_one_letter_code
_entity_poly.pdbx_strand_id
1 'polypeptide(L)' 'MELMPVGDRYLWYCDWCDTKNVTPWVKMEEKEVSCAACHKTFPSYDQTAPRALGAERGAAAAFR' A
#
# COMPACT_ATOMS: atom_id res chain seq x y z
N MET A 1 10.70 -5.17 7.72
CA MET A 1 9.71 -4.08 7.71
C MET A 1 8.35 -4.62 7.36
N GLU A 2 7.30 -4.05 7.96
CA GLU A 2 5.89 -4.39 7.69
C GLU A 2 5.17 -3.14 7.17
N LEU A 3 4.40 -3.30 6.08
CA LEU A 3 3.60 -2.25 5.48
C LEU A 3 2.15 -2.35 5.98
N MET A 4 1.70 -1.37 6.74
CA MET A 4 0.35 -1.33 7.29
C MET A 4 -0.53 -0.39 6.44
N PRO A 5 -1.56 -0.89 5.75
CA PRO A 5 -2.45 -0.03 4.96
C PRO A 5 -3.29 0.88 5.87
N VAL A 6 -3.31 2.17 5.56
CA VAL A 6 -4.11 3.21 6.23
C VAL A 6 -4.66 4.17 5.19
N GLY A 7 -5.94 4.03 4.85
CA GLY A 7 -6.59 4.85 3.82
C GLY A 7 -5.97 4.62 2.44
N ASP A 8 -5.37 5.65 1.85
CA ASP A 8 -4.70 5.65 0.54
C ASP A 8 -3.17 5.50 0.64
N ARG A 9 -2.65 5.15 1.82
CA ARG A 9 -1.21 5.08 2.11
C ARG A 9 -0.84 3.83 2.89
N TYR A 10 0.45 3.53 2.92
CA TYR A 10 1.07 2.57 3.83
C TYR A 10 1.87 3.30 4.90
N LEU A 11 1.68 2.89 6.16
CA LEU A 11 2.55 3.22 7.27
C LEU A 11 3.57 2.10 7.46
N TRP A 12 4.82 2.46 7.72
CA TRP A 12 5.87 1.48 8.00
C TRP A 12 6.97 2.07 8.85
N TYR A 13 7.72 1.21 9.52
CA TYR A 13 8.89 1.57 10.30
C TYR A 13 10.15 1.11 9.58
N CYS A 14 11.14 1.99 9.50
CA CYS A 14 12.42 1.66 8.87
C CYS A 14 13.22 0.71 9.76
N ASP A 15 13.54 -0.49 9.27
CA ASP A 15 14.33 -1.50 10.01
C ASP A 15 15.74 -1.02 10.43
N TRP A 16 16.25 0.07 9.85
CA TRP A 16 17.58 0.60 10.15
C TRP A 16 17.60 1.70 11.20
N CYS A 17 16.60 2.58 11.22
CA CYS A 17 16.61 3.79 12.04
C CYS A 17 15.31 4.04 12.81
N ASP A 18 14.41 3.06 12.81
CA ASP A 18 13.11 3.07 13.50
C ASP A 18 12.19 4.26 13.17
N THR A 19 12.54 5.03 12.13
CA THR A 19 11.73 6.16 11.69
C THR A 19 10.42 5.67 11.09
N LYS A 20 9.32 6.27 11.53
CA LYS A 20 8.00 6.09 10.94
C LYS A 20 7.93 6.78 9.58
N ASN A 21 7.61 6.01 8.55
CA ASN A 21 7.46 6.47 7.18
C ASN A 21 6.01 6.32 6.70
N VAL A 22 5.65 7.14 5.72
CA VAL A 22 4.33 7.15 5.08
C VAL A 22 4.52 7.11 3.57
N THR A 23 4.04 6.06 2.91
CA THR A 23 4.19 5.87 1.46
C THR A 23 2.82 5.79 0.78
N PRO A 24 2.51 6.63 -0.21
CA PRO A 24 1.28 6.51 -1.00
C PRO A 24 1.19 5.17 -1.74
N TRP A 25 -0.01 4.58 -1.87
CA TRP A 25 -0.21 3.32 -2.61
C TRP A 25 0.30 3.40 -4.04
N VAL A 26 0.10 4.52 -4.72
CA VAL A 26 0.56 4.75 -6.11
C VAL A 26 2.09 4.68 -6.26
N LYS A 27 2.85 4.90 -5.18
CA LYS A 27 4.32 4.78 -5.22
C LYS A 27 4.80 3.35 -4.98
N MET A 28 3.93 2.45 -4.52
CA MET A 28 4.27 1.02 -4.32
C MET A 28 4.19 0.19 -5.60
N GLU A 29 3.77 0.75 -6.73
CA GLU A 29 3.99 0.10 -8.03
C GLU A 29 5.50 -0.11 -8.27
N GLU A 30 6.33 0.76 -7.71
CA GLU A 30 7.76 0.52 -7.54
C GLU A 30 7.93 -0.50 -6.41
N LYS A 31 8.56 -1.64 -6.73
CA LYS A 31 8.80 -2.79 -5.82
C LYS A 31 9.71 -2.47 -4.63
N GLU A 32 9.97 -1.20 -4.37
CA GLU A 32 10.88 -0.68 -3.38
C GLU A 32 10.34 0.62 -2.77
N VAL A 33 10.68 0.85 -1.50
CA VAL A 33 10.40 2.10 -0.78
C VAL A 33 11.63 2.61 -0.06
N SER A 34 11.79 3.92 -0.03
CA SER A 34 12.91 4.57 0.63
C SER A 34 12.49 5.27 1.92
N CYS A 35 13.30 5.14 2.96
CA CYS A 35 13.10 5.86 4.21
C CYS A 35 13.43 7.35 4.00
N ALA A 36 12.54 8.24 4.42
CA ALA A 36 12.72 9.68 4.27
C ALA A 36 13.83 10.27 5.16
N ALA A 37 14.22 9.55 6.24
CA ALA A 37 15.26 10.02 7.16
C ALA A 37 16.66 9.50 6.82
N CYS A 38 16.81 8.19 6.60
CA CYS A 38 18.12 7.58 6.35
C CYS A 38 18.40 7.29 4.88
N HIS A 39 17.44 7.55 3.99
CA HIS A 39 17.53 7.37 2.54
C HIS A 39 17.87 5.94 2.07
N LYS A 40 17.80 4.95 2.96
CA LYS A 40 17.92 3.54 2.58
C LYS A 40 16.65 3.06 1.91
N THR A 41 16.83 2.21 0.91
CA THR A 41 15.77 1.58 0.15
C THR A 41 15.54 0.16 0.64
N PHE A 42 14.28 -0.25 0.67
CA PHE A 42 13.83 -1.54 1.15
C PHE A 42 12.76 -2.11 0.21
N PRO A 43 12.68 -3.44 0.04
CA PRO A 43 11.70 -4.05 -0.84
C PRO A 43 10.27 -3.88 -0.29
N SER A 44 9.34 -3.46 -1.14
CA SER A 44 7.91 -3.41 -0.83
C SER A 44 7.24 -4.73 -1.19
N TYR A 45 7.26 -5.69 -0.26
CA TYR A 45 6.44 -6.88 -0.38
C TYR A 45 5.02 -6.55 0.06
N ASP A 46 4.16 -6.20 -0.90
CA ASP A 46 2.73 -6.09 -0.64
C ASP A 46 2.16 -7.49 -0.43
N GLN A 47 2.13 -7.95 0.83
CA GLN A 47 1.45 -9.20 1.19
C GLN A 47 -0.06 -9.01 1.32
N THR A 48 -0.58 -7.81 1.09
CA THR A 48 -1.96 -7.44 1.37
C THR A 48 -2.58 -6.77 0.17
N ALA A 49 -2.61 -7.46 -0.98
CA ALA A 49 -3.63 -7.17 -1.98
C ALA A 49 -5.01 -7.29 -1.31
N PRO A 50 -5.75 -6.19 -1.09
CA PRO A 50 -7.11 -6.30 -0.62
C PRO A 50 -7.90 -6.84 -1.80
N ARG A 51 -8.45 -8.04 -1.68
CA ARG A 51 -9.51 -8.49 -2.59
C ARG A 51 -10.62 -7.44 -2.53
N ALA A 52 -10.78 -6.71 -3.64
CA ALA A 52 -11.97 -6.00 -4.07
C ALA A 52 -12.80 -5.33 -2.96
N LEU A 53 -12.57 -4.03 -2.73
CA LEU A 53 -13.58 -3.15 -2.13
C LEU A 53 -14.14 -2.24 -3.22
N GLY A 54 -15.38 -2.52 -3.62
CA GLY A 54 -16.36 -1.51 -4.04
C GLY A 54 -16.31 -1.02 -5.49
N ALA A 55 -16.72 -1.87 -6.44
CA ALA A 55 -17.31 -1.39 -7.70
C ALA A 55 -18.81 -1.70 -7.71
N GLU A 56 -19.56 -0.98 -6.89
CA GLU A 56 -21.00 -0.89 -6.99
C GLU A 56 -21.37 -0.07 -8.23
N ARG A 57 -21.88 -0.75 -9.26
CA ARG A 57 -22.73 -0.18 -10.30
C ARG A 57 -23.87 -1.13 -10.56
N GLY A 58 -25.06 -0.77 -10.07
CA GLY A 58 -26.30 -1.40 -10.47
C GLY A 58 -26.56 -1.19 -11.96
N ALA A 59 -27.09 -2.23 -12.61
CA ALA A 59 -27.94 -2.11 -13.78
C ALA A 59 -28.81 -3.37 -13.86
N ALA A 60 -30.11 -3.16 -13.74
CA ALA A 60 -31.14 -4.14 -14.01
C ALA A 60 -31.06 -4.64 -15.46
N ALA A 61 -31.26 -5.93 -15.68
CA ALA A 61 -31.87 -6.44 -16.91
C ALA A 61 -32.49 -7.82 -16.66
N ALA A 62 -33.75 -7.92 -17.06
CA ALA A 62 -34.63 -9.08 -17.01
C ALA A 62 -34.26 -10.16 -18.04
N PHE A 63 -35.12 -11.19 -18.08
CA PHE A 63 -35.13 -12.42 -18.91
C PHE A 63 -34.36 -13.58 -18.28
N ARG A 64 -35.00 -14.69 -17.91
CA ARG A 64 -35.91 -15.48 -18.75
C ARG A 64 -36.85 -16.37 -17.93
#